data_AF-A0A819H3K3-F1
#
_entry.id   AF-A0A819H3K3-F1
#
_cell.length_a   1.000
_cell.length_b   1.000
_cell.length_c   1.000
_cell.angle_alpha   90.00
_cell.angle_beta   90.00
_cell.angle_gamma   90.00
#
_symmetry.space_group_name_H-M   'P 1'
#
loop_
_entity.id
_entity.type
_entity.pdbx_description
1 polymer ?
#
loop_
_entity_poly.entity_id
_entity_poly.type
_entity_poly.pdbx_seq_one_letter_code
_entity_poly.pdbx_strand_id
1 'polypeptide(L)'
;HRANTTPRQAKITPDGFLNITAMKERTITLGLMTEYGPIDLDFTSGAINSNGKFCMKNGFIDISLRTPQSGSTWPSVFLVPEDGGQVPMLTVMEVSNSRTRYSYGFKYTNDKNEVEEISFVADNIQTSDGIHRYGLDWGYDQITWYYDDKWVNTQTKSDELRQVDNMCLVISLGVGGKSKETPIAPQDYPAVMSVDLLEIWQPKYDGFYKFQNVQTGLLLEINSATHNWGEQVLQWHDNGGDWQIWHVQYAGHGQYRLIVAHSRLGLDSDNWGTDDGTKLIQWPYHSGNNQLWKIQVVDENTPDIVQLINVHTLTNSDAGKMISVPANDVSAGVQLHLWRDLNSNLQKWKMIRL
;
A
#
# COMPACT_ATOMS: atom_id res chain seq x y z
N HIS A 1 17.94 21.78 0.97
CA HIS A 1 18.05 21.95 -0.50
C HIS A 1 18.56 23.34 -0.83
N ARG A 2 19.21 23.52 -1.99
CA ARG A 2 19.78 24.79 -2.48
C ARG A 2 19.01 25.42 -3.65
N ALA A 3 17.78 24.96 -3.90
CA ALA A 3 16.95 25.44 -5.00
C ALA A 3 15.64 26.06 -4.49
N ASN A 4 15.20 27.12 -5.15
CA ASN A 4 13.85 27.65 -5.00
C ASN A 4 12.87 26.83 -5.83
N THR A 5 11.86 26.23 -5.20
CA THR A 5 10.86 25.40 -5.88
C THR A 5 9.79 26.28 -6.51
N THR A 6 9.57 26.16 -7.82
CA THR A 6 8.64 27.02 -8.56
C THR A 6 7.77 26.22 -9.54
N PRO A 7 6.49 26.60 -9.76
CA PRO A 7 5.59 25.87 -10.67
C PRO A 7 6.11 25.78 -12.11
N ARG A 8 6.86 26.78 -12.58
CA ARG A 8 7.40 26.80 -13.96
C ARG A 8 8.41 25.69 -14.24
N GLN A 9 8.93 25.03 -13.21
CA GLN A 9 9.92 23.95 -13.34
C GLN A 9 9.30 22.55 -13.43
N ALA A 10 7.98 22.43 -13.35
CA ALA A 10 7.26 21.18 -13.61
C ALA A 10 6.38 21.36 -14.85
N LYS A 11 6.62 20.57 -15.91
CA LYS A 11 5.89 20.68 -17.19
C LYS A 11 5.65 19.32 -17.80
N ILE A 12 4.47 19.14 -18.38
CA ILE A 12 4.20 18.05 -19.32
C ILE A 12 4.78 18.43 -20.68
N THR A 13 5.59 17.54 -21.26
CA THR A 13 6.17 17.72 -22.60
C THR A 13 5.25 17.17 -23.69
N PRO A 14 5.42 17.56 -24.96
CA PRO A 14 4.56 17.09 -26.06
C PRO A 14 4.54 15.57 -26.27
N ASP A 15 5.60 14.88 -25.83
CA ASP A 15 5.76 13.42 -25.85
C ASP A 15 5.19 12.73 -24.60
N GLY A 16 4.53 13.46 -23.69
CA GLY A 16 3.74 12.91 -22.59
C GLY A 16 4.45 12.83 -21.24
N PHE A 17 5.76 13.09 -21.17
CA PHE A 17 6.50 13.06 -19.92
C PHE A 17 6.17 14.25 -19.03
N LEU A 18 6.12 14.01 -17.72
CA LEU A 18 6.27 15.06 -16.73
C LEU A 18 7.76 15.30 -16.46
N ASN A 19 8.27 16.46 -16.88
CA ASN A 19 9.62 16.90 -16.57
C ASN A 19 9.64 17.86 -15.39
N ILE A 20 10.40 17.50 -14.35
CA ILE A 20 10.80 18.39 -13.27
C ILE A 20 12.24 18.81 -13.51
N THR A 21 12.47 20.11 -13.73
CA THR A 21 13.76 20.65 -14.17
C THR A 21 14.41 21.49 -13.08
N ALA A 22 15.66 21.16 -12.73
CA ALA A 22 16.52 22.01 -11.94
C ALA A 22 17.41 22.85 -12.86
N MET A 23 17.51 24.14 -12.56
CA MET A 23 18.30 25.12 -13.32
C MET A 23 19.28 25.84 -12.40
N LYS A 24 20.46 26.17 -12.90
CA LYS A 24 21.33 27.18 -12.26
C LYS A 24 20.79 28.57 -12.59
N GLU A 25 19.93 29.05 -11.72
CA GLU A 25 19.23 30.32 -11.87
C GLU A 25 19.09 30.95 -10.48
N ARG A 26 19.88 31.99 -10.24
CA ARG A 26 19.88 32.68 -8.95
C ARG A 26 18.53 33.34 -8.70
N THR A 27 17.95 33.06 -7.55
CA THR A 27 16.70 33.67 -7.11
C THR A 27 16.87 34.27 -5.72
N ILE A 28 16.55 35.56 -5.59
CA ILE A 28 16.46 36.23 -4.29
C ILE A 28 15.02 36.08 -3.80
N THR A 29 14.81 35.22 -2.81
CA THR A 29 13.47 35.00 -2.27
C THR A 29 13.22 35.98 -1.12
N LEU A 30 12.65 37.14 -1.45
CA LEU A 30 12.35 38.21 -0.48
C LEU A 30 11.41 37.76 0.66
N GLY A 31 10.68 36.65 0.50
CA GLY A 31 9.71 36.13 1.47
C GLY A 31 10.18 34.97 2.36
N LEU A 32 11.36 34.39 2.10
CA LEU A 32 11.97 33.39 2.98
C LEU A 32 13.09 34.08 3.77
N MET A 33 12.69 34.69 4.89
CA MET A 33 13.62 35.27 5.86
C MET A 33 14.03 34.19 6.85
N THR A 34 15.33 33.98 7.00
CA THR A 34 15.86 33.34 8.22
C THR A 34 16.16 34.43 9.25
N GLU A 35 16.49 34.04 10.48
CA GLU A 35 17.03 34.99 11.48
C GLU A 35 18.30 35.74 11.01
N TYR A 36 18.91 35.29 9.90
CA TYR A 36 20.10 35.87 9.27
C TYR A 36 19.81 36.65 7.97
N GLY A 37 18.54 36.87 7.61
CA GLY A 37 18.13 37.62 6.41
C GLY A 37 17.65 36.74 5.24
N PRO A 38 17.49 37.31 4.03
CA PRO A 38 16.93 36.62 2.88
C PRO A 38 17.81 35.45 2.44
N ILE A 39 17.18 34.33 2.08
CA ILE A 39 17.89 33.18 1.54
C ILE A 39 18.22 33.44 0.07
N ASP A 40 19.52 33.50 -0.25
CA ASP A 40 20.04 33.51 -1.61
C ASP A 40 20.18 32.07 -2.10
N LEU A 41 19.46 31.72 -3.17
CA LEU A 41 19.45 30.38 -3.75
C LEU A 41 19.97 30.46 -5.17
N ASP A 42 21.04 29.72 -5.46
CA ASP A 42 21.70 29.70 -6.78
C ASP A 42 20.93 28.89 -7.85
N PHE A 43 19.87 28.20 -7.43
CA PHE A 43 19.13 27.27 -8.28
C PHE A 43 17.63 27.48 -8.19
N THR A 44 16.92 27.13 -9.26
CA THR A 44 15.48 26.89 -9.26
C THR A 44 15.21 25.42 -9.54
N SER A 45 14.13 24.88 -9.00
CA SER A 45 13.67 23.51 -9.27
C SER A 45 12.16 23.40 -9.15
N GLY A 46 11.61 22.18 -9.24
CA GLY A 46 10.18 21.90 -9.15
C GLY A 46 9.84 20.79 -8.17
N ALA A 47 8.60 20.81 -7.73
CA ALA A 47 7.94 19.74 -7.00
C ALA A 47 6.46 19.76 -7.35
N ILE A 48 5.82 18.60 -7.34
CA ILE A 48 4.38 18.45 -7.43
C ILE A 48 3.91 17.79 -6.14
N ASN A 49 2.82 18.31 -5.59
CA ASN A 49 2.15 17.79 -4.40
C ASN A 49 0.68 17.59 -4.74
N SER A 50 0.14 16.44 -4.34
CA SER A 50 -1.25 16.04 -4.57
C SER A 50 -2.22 16.42 -3.46
N ASN A 51 -1.76 17.03 -2.35
CA ASN A 51 -2.61 17.51 -1.27
C ASN A 51 -3.73 18.45 -1.79
N GLY A 52 -4.96 18.21 -1.34
CA GLY A 52 -6.17 18.90 -1.81
C GLY A 52 -6.66 18.46 -3.19
N LYS A 53 -6.03 17.45 -3.80
CA LYS A 53 -6.43 16.84 -5.08
C LYS A 53 -6.61 15.33 -4.97
N PHE A 54 -5.61 14.65 -4.43
CA PHE A 54 -5.59 13.21 -4.27
C PHE A 54 -4.70 12.85 -3.08
N CYS A 55 -5.27 12.08 -2.15
CA CYS A 55 -4.53 11.42 -1.08
C CYS A 55 -5.08 10.00 -1.00
N MET A 56 -4.29 9.07 -0.48
CA MET A 56 -4.63 7.66 -0.42
C MET A 56 -4.32 7.09 0.95
N LYS A 57 -5.07 6.05 1.32
CA LYS A 57 -4.74 5.16 2.41
C LYS A 57 -4.65 3.74 1.87
N ASN A 58 -3.51 3.08 2.11
CA ASN A 58 -3.19 1.77 1.56
C ASN A 58 -3.24 1.72 0.01
N GLY A 59 -2.79 0.60 -0.56
CA GLY A 59 -2.80 0.35 -2.00
C GLY A 59 -1.40 0.30 -2.61
N PHE A 60 -1.32 0.38 -3.93
CA PHE A 60 -0.07 0.26 -4.68
C PHE A 60 0.22 1.53 -5.46
N ILE A 61 1.47 1.97 -5.43
CA ILE A 61 1.99 3.10 -6.20
C ILE A 61 3.08 2.53 -7.09
N ASP A 62 3.01 2.80 -8.38
CA ASP A 62 4.06 2.47 -9.34
C ASP A 62 4.39 3.70 -10.16
N ILE A 63 5.65 4.11 -10.12
CA ILE A 63 6.14 5.26 -10.86
C ILE A 63 7.30 4.85 -11.75
N SER A 64 7.14 5.14 -13.04
CA SER A 64 8.15 4.95 -14.06
C SER A 64 8.84 6.28 -14.34
N LEU A 65 10.14 6.39 -14.05
CA LEU A 65 10.88 7.64 -14.18
C LEU A 65 12.35 7.41 -14.51
N ARG A 66 12.97 8.44 -15.10
CA ARG A 66 14.42 8.57 -15.25
C ARG A 66 14.93 9.69 -14.35
N THR A 67 15.95 9.40 -13.55
CA THR A 67 16.62 10.40 -12.72
C THR A 67 17.68 11.19 -13.51
N PRO A 68 18.02 12.43 -13.09
CA PRO A 68 19.08 13.19 -13.73
C PRO A 68 20.46 12.59 -13.49
N GLN A 69 21.33 12.68 -14.51
CA GLN A 69 22.73 12.24 -14.44
C GLN A 69 23.58 13.06 -13.46
N SER A 70 23.25 14.35 -13.25
CA SER A 70 24.03 15.19 -12.33
C SER A 70 24.00 14.61 -10.92
N GLY A 71 25.14 14.22 -10.36
CA GLY A 71 25.27 13.75 -8.98
C GLY A 71 24.97 14.83 -7.93
N SER A 72 24.69 16.07 -8.33
CA SER A 72 24.37 17.18 -7.44
C SER A 72 22.88 17.36 -7.16
N THR A 73 22.00 16.56 -7.76
CA THR A 73 20.56 16.57 -7.50
C THR A 73 20.11 15.51 -6.50
N TRP A 74 18.88 15.65 -5.99
CA TRP A 74 18.22 14.72 -5.09
C TRP A 74 16.78 14.48 -5.55
N PRO A 75 16.57 13.64 -6.56
CA PRO A 75 15.22 13.21 -6.97
C PRO A 75 14.56 12.44 -5.84
N SER A 76 13.29 12.72 -5.57
CA SER A 76 12.52 12.05 -4.51
C SER A 76 11.06 11.84 -4.90
N VAL A 77 10.53 10.69 -4.49
CA VAL A 77 9.11 10.34 -4.54
C VAL A 77 8.73 9.80 -3.17
N PHE A 78 7.82 10.49 -2.50
CA PHE A 78 7.40 10.17 -1.15
C PHE A 78 5.97 10.62 -0.89
N LEU A 79 5.37 10.16 0.20
CA LEU A 79 4.06 10.61 0.64
C LEU A 79 4.16 11.23 2.03
N VAL A 80 3.35 12.25 2.25
CA VAL A 80 3.22 12.97 3.53
C VAL A 80 1.74 13.05 3.95
N PRO A 81 1.42 13.29 5.23
CA PRO A 81 0.06 13.33 5.70
C PRO A 81 -0.75 14.47 5.05
N GLU A 82 -2.05 14.24 4.87
CA GLU A 82 -2.97 15.21 4.27
C GLU A 82 -3.09 16.52 5.07
N ASP A 83 -2.86 16.47 6.39
CA ASP A 83 -2.89 17.65 7.26
C ASP A 83 -1.67 18.59 7.11
N GLY A 84 -0.71 18.23 6.25
CA GLY A 84 0.52 19.01 6.01
C GLY A 84 1.66 18.68 6.96
N GLY A 85 1.52 17.65 7.80
CA GLY A 85 2.60 17.10 8.61
C GLY A 85 3.80 16.62 7.79
N GLN A 86 4.91 16.36 8.46
CA GLN A 86 6.12 15.77 7.85
C GLN A 86 6.34 14.30 8.26
N VAL A 87 5.58 13.82 9.24
CA VAL A 87 5.62 12.47 9.78
C VAL A 87 4.18 12.05 10.06
N PRO A 88 3.75 10.82 9.70
CA PRO A 88 4.52 9.80 8.99
C PRO A 88 4.98 10.23 7.59
N MET A 89 6.00 9.59 7.03
CA MET A 89 6.44 9.79 5.64
C MET A 89 6.79 8.45 5.01
N LEU A 90 6.16 8.13 3.88
CA LEU A 90 6.41 6.92 3.12
C LEU A 90 7.30 7.25 1.92
N THR A 91 8.54 6.79 1.93
CA THR A 91 9.50 7.07 0.86
C THR A 91 9.48 5.93 -0.15
N VAL A 92 9.00 6.20 -1.37
CA VAL A 92 9.06 5.27 -2.50
C VAL A 92 10.51 5.19 -3.01
N MET A 93 11.12 6.35 -3.23
CA MET A 93 12.52 6.44 -3.63
C MET A 93 13.11 7.81 -3.28
N GLU A 94 14.41 7.83 -2.98
CA GLU A 94 15.29 9.00 -2.96
C GLU A 94 16.65 8.63 -3.58
N VAL A 95 17.12 9.39 -4.57
CA VAL A 95 18.41 9.12 -5.22
C VAL A 95 19.47 10.11 -4.77
N SER A 96 20.42 9.62 -3.98
CA SER A 96 21.60 10.38 -3.56
C SER A 96 22.71 10.36 -4.62
N ASN A 97 23.79 11.10 -4.36
CA ASN A 97 24.82 11.51 -5.32
C ASN A 97 25.38 10.43 -6.27
N SER A 98 25.49 9.16 -5.85
CA SER A 98 26.22 8.16 -6.62
C SER A 98 25.51 7.69 -7.88
N ARG A 99 24.18 7.89 -8.00
CA ARG A 99 23.33 7.38 -9.11
C ARG A 99 23.33 5.87 -9.32
N THR A 100 24.15 5.15 -8.55
CA THR A 100 24.32 3.71 -8.50
C THR A 100 23.51 3.05 -7.37
N ARG A 101 22.65 3.82 -6.69
CA ARG A 101 21.80 3.39 -5.59
C ARG A 101 20.63 4.33 -5.40
N TYR A 102 19.58 3.85 -4.74
CA TYR A 102 18.53 4.71 -4.17
C TYR A 102 18.14 4.24 -2.78
N SER A 103 17.63 5.16 -1.96
CA SER A 103 17.07 4.87 -0.64
C SER A 103 15.55 4.88 -0.67
N TYR A 104 14.95 4.14 0.24
CA TYR A 104 13.51 4.05 0.46
C TYR A 104 13.26 3.73 1.93
N GLY A 105 12.05 3.95 2.42
CA GLY A 105 11.83 3.82 3.85
C GLY A 105 10.51 4.37 4.37
N PHE A 106 10.40 4.35 5.69
CA PHE A 106 9.23 4.83 6.43
C PHE A 106 9.70 5.59 7.67
N LYS A 107 9.29 6.86 7.75
CA LYS A 107 9.48 7.72 8.91
C LYS A 107 8.19 7.80 9.69
N TYR A 108 8.25 7.65 11.01
CA TYR A 108 7.07 7.54 11.87
C TYR A 108 7.36 8.06 13.27
N THR A 109 6.30 8.21 14.07
CA THR A 109 6.38 8.51 15.49
C THR A 109 6.19 7.20 16.27
N ASN A 110 7.15 6.83 17.11
CA ASN A 110 7.08 5.61 17.91
C ASN A 110 6.13 5.76 19.13
N ASP A 111 5.95 4.69 19.90
CA ASP A 111 5.13 4.64 21.11
C ASP A 111 5.58 5.60 22.23
N LYS A 112 6.81 6.11 22.17
CA LYS A 112 7.38 7.10 23.09
C LYS A 112 7.24 8.55 22.58
N ASN A 113 6.49 8.77 21.49
CA ASN A 113 6.37 10.05 20.81
C ASN A 113 7.69 10.58 20.21
N GLU A 114 8.63 9.69 19.88
CA GLU A 114 9.89 10.04 19.23
C GLU A 114 9.80 9.77 17.73
N VAL A 115 10.40 10.63 16.92
CA VAL A 115 10.45 10.45 15.47
C VAL A 115 11.58 9.49 15.12
N GLU A 116 11.22 8.37 14.50
CA GLU A 116 12.13 7.36 13.99
C GLU A 116 12.02 7.22 12.48
N GLU A 117 13.08 6.69 11.85
CA GLU A 117 13.13 6.43 10.42
C GLU A 117 13.74 5.05 10.20
N ILE A 118 13.00 4.18 9.51
CA ILE A 118 13.60 3.00 8.89
C ILE A 118 13.90 3.30 7.43
N SER A 119 15.18 3.29 7.11
CA SER A 119 15.66 3.56 5.76
C SER A 119 16.57 2.47 5.29
N PHE A 120 16.36 2.08 4.04
CA PHE A 120 17.10 1.05 3.35
C PHE A 120 17.73 1.64 2.10
N VAL A 121 18.67 0.89 1.53
CA VAL A 121 19.35 1.25 0.30
C VAL A 121 19.32 0.05 -0.64
N ALA A 122 18.89 0.28 -1.87
CA ALA A 122 19.12 -0.65 -2.97
C ALA A 122 20.38 -0.19 -3.73
N ASP A 123 21.47 -0.93 -3.56
CA ASP A 123 22.78 -0.65 -4.19
C ASP A 123 22.94 -1.42 -5.52
N ASN A 124 23.99 -1.08 -6.29
CA ASN A 124 24.35 -1.68 -7.58
C ASN A 124 23.28 -1.52 -8.67
N ILE A 125 22.56 -0.40 -8.63
CA ILE A 125 21.49 -0.06 -9.57
C ILE A 125 21.83 1.26 -10.25
N GLN A 126 21.96 1.28 -11.57
CA GLN A 126 22.03 2.54 -12.29
C GLN A 126 20.61 3.15 -12.35
N THR A 127 20.47 4.39 -11.89
CA THR A 127 19.16 5.06 -11.77
C THR A 127 18.93 6.13 -12.84
N SER A 128 19.97 6.45 -13.60
CA SER A 128 19.98 7.57 -14.56
C SER A 128 20.23 7.12 -16.01
N ASP A 129 20.59 5.85 -16.23
CA ASP A 129 20.86 5.25 -17.54
C ASP A 129 19.59 4.94 -18.34
N GLY A 130 18.43 4.90 -17.68
CA GLY A 130 17.15 4.67 -18.34
C GLY A 130 15.96 5.10 -17.51
N ILE A 131 14.78 4.74 -18.02
CA ILE A 131 13.53 4.78 -17.26
C ILE A 131 13.45 3.49 -16.43
N HIS A 132 13.19 3.63 -15.13
CA HIS A 132 13.00 2.52 -14.20
C HIS A 132 11.67 2.65 -13.47
N ARG A 133 11.11 1.52 -13.02
CA ARG A 133 9.90 1.46 -12.20
C ARG A 133 10.25 1.36 -10.72
N TYR A 134 9.62 2.20 -9.91
CA TYR A 134 9.71 2.18 -8.46
C TYR A 134 8.32 1.94 -7.88
N GLY A 135 8.16 0.84 -7.14
CA GLY A 135 6.88 0.44 -6.59
C GLY A 135 6.82 0.53 -5.07
N LEU A 136 5.64 0.83 -4.54
CA LEU A 136 5.32 0.79 -3.11
C LEU A 136 3.93 0.18 -2.90
N ASP A 137 3.87 -1.00 -2.29
CA ASP A 137 2.63 -1.66 -1.88
C ASP A 137 2.45 -1.49 -0.38
N TRP A 138 1.49 -0.65 -0.01
CA TRP A 138 1.18 -0.27 1.36
C TRP A 138 -0.08 -1.01 1.80
N GLY A 139 0.11 -2.01 2.67
CA GLY A 139 -0.94 -2.74 3.36
C GLY A 139 -1.19 -2.24 4.77
N TYR A 140 -2.15 -2.85 5.44
CA TYR A 140 -2.57 -2.51 6.80
C TYR A 140 -1.44 -2.62 7.85
N ASP A 141 -0.59 -3.65 7.75
CA ASP A 141 0.47 -3.96 8.72
C ASP A 141 1.83 -4.20 8.07
N GLN A 142 1.91 -4.04 6.75
CA GLN A 142 3.13 -4.24 5.99
C GLN A 142 3.26 -3.24 4.85
N ILE A 143 4.50 -3.03 4.45
CA ILE A 143 4.85 -2.21 3.30
C ILE A 143 5.95 -2.88 2.50
N THR A 144 5.80 -2.91 1.18
CA THR A 144 6.70 -3.59 0.28
C THR A 144 7.16 -2.68 -0.84
N TRP A 145 8.47 -2.68 -1.10
CA TRP A 145 9.08 -1.90 -2.17
C TRP A 145 9.47 -2.78 -3.34
N TYR A 146 9.39 -2.20 -4.53
CA TYR A 146 9.75 -2.84 -5.80
C TYR A 146 10.67 -1.96 -6.63
N TYR A 147 11.49 -2.60 -7.45
CA TYR A 147 12.33 -1.97 -8.45
C TYR A 147 12.30 -2.82 -9.73
N ASP A 148 11.90 -2.22 -10.85
CA ASP A 148 11.71 -2.91 -12.13
C ASP A 148 10.94 -4.23 -11.98
N ASP A 149 9.75 -4.12 -11.36
CA ASP A 149 8.80 -5.21 -11.05
C ASP A 149 9.32 -6.31 -10.11
N LYS A 150 10.55 -6.17 -9.60
CA LYS A 150 11.14 -7.12 -8.66
C LYS A 150 10.94 -6.64 -7.24
N TRP A 151 10.62 -7.60 -6.38
CA TRP A 151 10.57 -7.39 -4.95
C TRP A 151 11.95 -6.98 -4.41
N VAL A 152 12.01 -5.87 -3.68
CA VAL A 152 13.24 -5.35 -3.07
C VAL A 152 13.28 -5.66 -1.58
N ASN A 153 12.22 -5.32 -0.85
CA ASN A 153 12.13 -5.50 0.60
C ASN A 153 10.68 -5.39 1.08
N THR A 154 10.37 -6.02 2.22
CA THR A 154 9.11 -5.86 2.95
C THR A 154 9.39 -5.56 4.41
N GLN A 155 8.62 -4.65 5.00
CA GLN A 155 8.65 -4.37 6.43
C GLN A 155 7.27 -4.56 7.03
N THR A 156 7.19 -5.38 8.07
CA THR A 156 5.99 -5.62 8.87
C THR A 156 6.06 -4.76 10.14
N LYS A 157 5.92 -3.43 9.99
CA LYS A 157 5.87 -2.50 11.13
C LYS A 157 4.43 -2.25 11.54
N SER A 158 3.87 -3.26 12.18
CA SER A 158 2.43 -3.36 12.25
C SER A 158 1.78 -2.22 13.03
N ASP A 159 2.33 -1.76 14.16
CA ASP A 159 1.61 -0.81 15.00
C ASP A 159 1.69 0.63 14.51
N GLU A 160 2.81 1.05 13.93
CA GLU A 160 2.97 2.40 13.41
C GLU A 160 2.33 2.56 12.03
N LEU A 161 2.42 1.56 11.15
CA LEU A 161 1.71 1.57 9.86
C LEU A 161 0.19 1.62 10.04
N ARG A 162 -0.35 0.95 11.06
CA ARG A 162 -1.79 0.96 11.40
C ARG A 162 -2.33 2.34 11.74
N GLN A 163 -1.47 3.24 12.22
CA GLN A 163 -1.83 4.60 12.59
C GLN A 163 -1.72 5.57 11.42
N VAL A 164 -1.08 5.17 10.32
CA VAL A 164 -0.96 6.01 9.12
C VAL A 164 -2.34 6.14 8.49
N ASP A 165 -2.78 7.39 8.33
CA ASP A 165 -4.03 7.72 7.65
C ASP A 165 -3.76 8.29 6.24
N ASN A 166 -4.67 9.05 5.65
CA ASN A 166 -4.50 9.57 4.30
C ASN A 166 -3.15 10.27 4.09
N MET A 167 -2.42 9.78 3.08
CA MET A 167 -1.13 10.30 2.66
C MET A 167 -1.23 10.83 1.23
N CYS A 168 -0.61 11.99 0.96
CA CYS A 168 -0.59 12.62 -0.34
C CYS A 168 0.82 12.53 -0.95
N LEU A 169 0.88 12.19 -2.24
CA LEU A 169 2.09 12.06 -3.01
C LEU A 169 2.80 13.40 -3.23
N VAL A 170 4.13 13.37 -3.11
CA VAL A 170 5.06 14.42 -3.50
C VAL A 170 6.13 13.84 -4.43
N ILE A 171 6.32 14.47 -5.59
CA ILE A 171 7.40 14.19 -6.54
C ILE A 171 8.24 15.45 -6.63
N SER A 172 9.54 15.36 -6.32
CA SER A 172 10.38 16.55 -6.29
C SER A 172 11.79 16.30 -6.79
N LEU A 173 12.42 17.36 -7.28
CA LEU A 173 13.83 17.36 -7.67
C LEU A 173 14.62 18.33 -6.80
N GLY A 174 15.27 17.81 -5.77
CA GLY A 174 16.18 18.60 -4.94
C GLY A 174 17.49 18.96 -5.66
N VAL A 175 18.13 20.04 -5.24
CA VAL A 175 19.54 20.38 -5.56
C VAL A 175 20.36 20.43 -4.28
N GLY A 176 21.53 19.78 -4.30
CA GLY A 176 22.39 19.50 -3.14
C GLY A 176 21.91 18.31 -2.30
N GLY A 177 22.66 18.00 -1.24
CA GLY A 177 22.32 16.94 -0.28
C GLY A 177 22.06 17.44 1.15
N LYS A 178 22.13 16.52 2.11
CA LYS A 178 21.97 16.79 3.56
C LYS A 178 23.01 17.78 4.10
N SER A 179 24.14 18.00 3.41
CA SER A 179 25.17 18.99 3.78
C SER A 179 25.33 20.12 2.75
N LYS A 180 25.72 21.31 3.24
CA LYS A 180 26.11 22.46 2.41
C LYS A 180 27.42 22.24 1.63
N GLU A 181 28.07 21.09 1.80
CA GLU A 181 29.37 20.76 1.20
C GLU A 181 29.28 19.86 -0.02
N THR A 182 28.09 19.32 -0.34
CA THR A 182 27.90 18.54 -1.57
C THR A 182 28.42 19.34 -2.77
N PRO A 183 29.44 18.84 -3.50
CA PRO A 183 29.96 19.52 -4.67
C PRO A 183 28.86 19.68 -5.70
N ILE A 184 28.74 20.89 -6.26
CA ILE A 184 27.84 21.17 -7.37
C ILE A 184 28.69 21.33 -8.61
N ALA A 185 28.25 20.69 -9.69
CA ALA A 185 28.80 20.84 -11.02
C ALA A 185 27.80 21.67 -11.86
N PRO A 186 27.95 23.02 -11.91
CA PRO A 186 27.08 23.90 -12.69
C PRO A 186 26.84 23.49 -14.13
N GLN A 187 27.83 22.84 -14.75
CA GLN A 187 27.79 22.36 -16.13
C GLN A 187 26.79 21.23 -16.35
N ASP A 188 26.31 20.56 -15.29
CA ASP A 188 25.34 19.48 -15.39
C ASP A 188 23.88 19.99 -15.40
N TYR A 189 23.67 21.31 -15.51
CA TYR A 189 22.36 21.95 -15.54
C TYR A 189 22.02 22.45 -16.95
N PRO A 190 20.77 22.29 -17.45
CA PRO A 190 19.59 21.78 -16.76
C PRO A 190 19.68 20.29 -16.37
N ALA A 191 19.31 19.99 -15.13
CA ALA A 191 19.16 18.61 -14.67
C ALA A 191 17.66 18.28 -14.66
N VAL A 192 17.26 17.22 -15.36
CA VAL A 192 15.85 16.88 -15.59
C VAL A 192 15.54 15.52 -14.98
N MET A 193 14.52 15.47 -14.14
CA MET A 193 13.83 14.25 -13.74
C MET A 193 12.61 14.10 -14.66
N SER A 194 12.51 12.98 -15.36
CA SER A 194 11.44 12.71 -16.32
C SER A 194 10.59 11.56 -15.82
N VAL A 195 9.31 11.82 -15.52
CA VAL A 195 8.32 10.81 -15.16
C VAL A 195 7.54 10.45 -16.41
N ASP A 196 7.57 9.18 -16.78
CA ASP A 196 6.83 8.61 -17.92
C ASP A 196 5.39 8.30 -17.51
N LEU A 197 5.25 7.59 -16.40
CA LEU A 197 3.98 7.04 -15.94
C LEU A 197 3.92 7.04 -14.41
N LEU A 198 2.75 7.37 -13.88
CA LEU A 198 2.40 7.18 -12.48
C LEU A 198 1.05 6.46 -12.44
N GLU A 199 1.05 5.26 -11.90
CA GLU A 199 -0.15 4.46 -11.66
C GLU A 199 -0.34 4.28 -10.15
N ILE A 200 -1.57 4.46 -9.70
CA ILE A 200 -1.94 4.26 -8.30
C ILE A 200 -3.19 3.37 -8.27
N TRP A 201 -3.10 2.26 -7.55
CA TRP A 201 -4.21 1.34 -7.33
C TRP A 201 -4.64 1.42 -5.88
N GLN A 202 -5.89 1.79 -5.66
CA GLN A 202 -6.49 1.75 -4.33
C GLN A 202 -7.07 0.35 -4.07
N PRO A 203 -7.15 -0.07 -2.80
CA PRO A 203 -7.87 -1.29 -2.45
C PRO A 203 -9.29 -1.26 -3.00
N LYS A 204 -9.68 -2.34 -3.69
CA LYS A 204 -11.04 -2.48 -4.22
C LYS A 204 -12.06 -2.58 -3.08
N TYR A 205 -11.67 -3.19 -1.97
CA TYR A 205 -12.51 -3.42 -0.81
C TYR A 205 -11.86 -2.85 0.45
N ASP A 206 -12.60 -2.01 1.16
CA ASP A 206 -12.26 -1.53 2.49
C ASP A 206 -13.56 -1.22 3.26
N GLY A 207 -13.52 -1.37 4.58
CA GLY A 207 -14.66 -1.13 5.47
C GLY A 207 -15.45 -2.38 5.87
N PHE A 208 -16.69 -2.19 6.32
CA PHE A 208 -17.51 -3.25 6.91
C PHE A 208 -18.46 -3.88 5.90
N TYR A 209 -18.50 -5.21 5.89
CA TYR A 209 -19.31 -6.01 4.97
C TYR A 209 -20.02 -7.15 5.69
N LYS A 210 -21.14 -7.57 5.13
CA LYS A 210 -21.70 -8.92 5.31
C LYS A 210 -21.36 -9.77 4.08
N PHE A 211 -21.17 -11.07 4.28
CA PHE A 211 -20.98 -12.03 3.18
C PHE A 211 -22.14 -13.01 3.17
N GLN A 212 -22.97 -12.96 2.13
CA GLN A 212 -24.13 -13.85 1.96
C GLN A 212 -23.81 -14.94 0.95
N ASN A 213 -23.96 -16.21 1.32
CA ASN A 213 -23.76 -17.29 0.37
C ASN A 213 -24.83 -17.27 -0.73
N VAL A 214 -24.42 -17.42 -1.99
CA VAL A 214 -25.33 -17.35 -3.15
C VAL A 214 -26.28 -18.56 -3.21
N GLN A 215 -25.85 -19.74 -2.74
CA GLN A 215 -26.71 -20.93 -2.74
C GLN A 215 -27.75 -20.90 -1.61
N THR A 216 -27.34 -20.53 -0.40
CA THR A 216 -28.18 -20.68 0.80
C THR A 216 -28.89 -19.40 1.22
N GLY A 217 -28.39 -18.24 0.81
CA GLY A 217 -28.86 -16.94 1.30
C GLY A 217 -28.49 -16.63 2.75
N LEU A 218 -27.66 -17.47 3.38
CA LEU A 218 -27.20 -17.31 4.77
C LEU A 218 -25.89 -16.52 4.85
N LEU A 219 -25.64 -15.89 5.99
CA LEU A 219 -24.47 -15.04 6.23
C LEU A 219 -23.31 -15.79 6.88
N LEU A 220 -22.09 -15.40 6.51
CA LEU A 220 -20.85 -15.75 7.19
C LEU A 220 -20.86 -15.20 8.63
N GLU A 221 -20.86 -16.08 9.63
CA GLU A 221 -21.12 -15.74 11.03
C GLU A 221 -20.14 -16.45 12.00
N ILE A 222 -19.79 -15.78 13.10
CA ILE A 222 -19.19 -16.46 14.28
C ILE A 222 -20.27 -17.10 15.14
N ASN A 223 -20.14 -18.39 15.39
CA ASN A 223 -21.09 -19.15 16.20
C ASN A 223 -21.34 -18.52 17.57
N SER A 224 -22.61 -18.41 17.94
CA SER A 224 -23.06 -17.99 19.28
C SER A 224 -22.50 -16.64 19.76
N ALA A 225 -22.06 -15.77 18.84
CA ALA A 225 -21.48 -14.46 19.14
C ALA A 225 -20.34 -14.50 20.18
N THR A 226 -19.55 -15.57 20.22
CA THR A 226 -18.49 -15.68 21.24
C THR A 226 -17.27 -14.82 20.90
N HIS A 227 -16.47 -14.50 21.92
CA HIS A 227 -15.14 -13.90 21.78
C HIS A 227 -14.02 -14.94 21.88
N ASN A 228 -14.37 -16.24 21.91
CA ASN A 228 -13.41 -17.30 22.14
C ASN A 228 -12.54 -17.52 20.91
N TRP A 229 -11.25 -17.72 21.14
CA TRP A 229 -10.34 -18.18 20.10
C TRP A 229 -10.72 -19.59 19.69
N GLY A 230 -10.70 -19.87 18.39
CA GLY A 230 -11.10 -21.17 17.85
C GLY A 230 -12.60 -21.37 17.69
N GLU A 231 -13.42 -20.36 17.99
CA GLU A 231 -14.86 -20.47 17.74
C GLU A 231 -15.14 -20.63 16.25
N GLN A 232 -16.15 -21.45 15.96
CA GLN A 232 -16.52 -21.82 14.60
C GLN A 232 -17.02 -20.64 13.78
N VAL A 233 -16.57 -20.58 12.53
CA VAL A 233 -17.18 -19.74 11.50
C VAL A 233 -18.18 -20.61 10.73
N LEU A 234 -19.44 -20.22 10.75
CA LEU A 234 -20.58 -20.95 10.20
C LEU A 234 -21.43 -20.06 9.31
N GLN A 235 -22.49 -20.63 8.73
CA GLN A 235 -23.54 -19.86 8.08
C GLN A 235 -24.81 -19.76 8.94
N TRP A 236 -25.44 -18.58 9.00
CA TRP A 236 -26.67 -18.38 9.74
C TRP A 236 -27.62 -17.36 9.08
N HIS A 237 -28.87 -17.31 9.53
CA HIS A 237 -29.82 -16.29 9.10
C HIS A 237 -29.36 -14.90 9.56
N ASP A 238 -29.61 -13.87 8.75
CA ASP A 238 -29.33 -12.49 9.17
C ASP A 238 -30.11 -12.16 10.45
N ASN A 239 -29.38 -11.89 11.53
CA ASN A 239 -29.91 -11.57 12.85
C ASN A 239 -29.56 -10.14 13.28
N GLY A 240 -28.90 -9.36 12.39
CA GLY A 240 -28.46 -8.00 12.67
C GLY A 240 -27.28 -7.89 13.63
N GLY A 241 -26.66 -9.01 14.03
CA GLY A 241 -25.54 -9.03 14.97
C GLY A 241 -24.20 -8.65 14.36
N ASP A 242 -23.35 -7.99 15.14
CA ASP A 242 -22.00 -7.57 14.73
C ASP A 242 -21.04 -8.76 14.49
N TRP A 243 -21.41 -9.96 14.93
CA TRP A 243 -20.70 -11.22 14.65
C TRP A 243 -20.99 -11.79 13.25
N GLN A 244 -21.85 -11.13 12.47
CA GLN A 244 -22.05 -11.34 11.03
C GLN A 244 -21.36 -10.26 10.18
N ILE A 245 -20.70 -9.30 10.81
CA ILE A 245 -20.07 -8.15 10.15
C ILE A 245 -18.56 -8.33 10.16
N TRP A 246 -17.95 -8.14 9.00
CA TRP A 246 -16.54 -8.32 8.76
C TRP A 246 -15.91 -7.03 8.25
N HIS A 247 -14.92 -6.53 8.98
CA HIS A 247 -14.05 -5.46 8.54
C HIS A 247 -13.03 -6.03 7.56
N VAL A 248 -13.23 -5.73 6.28
CA VAL A 248 -12.32 -6.11 5.20
C VAL A 248 -11.26 -5.03 5.09
N GLN A 249 -9.98 -5.41 5.22
CA GLN A 249 -8.86 -4.47 5.18
C GLN A 249 -7.76 -5.00 4.29
N TYR A 250 -7.23 -4.15 3.42
CA TYR A 250 -6.12 -4.48 2.53
C TYR A 250 -4.85 -4.78 3.32
N ALA A 251 -4.26 -5.96 3.10
CA ALA A 251 -3.05 -6.42 3.77
C ALA A 251 -1.80 -6.30 2.88
N GLY A 252 -1.91 -5.72 1.68
CA GLY A 252 -0.83 -5.74 0.68
C GLY A 252 -0.99 -6.91 -0.30
N HIS A 253 -0.31 -6.84 -1.45
CA HIS A 253 -0.22 -7.88 -2.47
C HIS A 253 -1.56 -8.37 -3.03
N GLY A 254 -2.57 -7.51 -3.10
CA GLY A 254 -3.93 -7.92 -3.50
C GLY A 254 -4.64 -8.81 -2.47
N GLN A 255 -4.15 -8.87 -1.23
CA GLN A 255 -4.66 -9.71 -0.14
C GLN A 255 -5.40 -8.85 0.89
N TYR A 256 -6.29 -9.51 1.62
CA TYR A 256 -7.14 -8.88 2.62
C TYR A 256 -7.17 -9.72 3.89
N ARG A 257 -7.33 -9.04 5.01
CA ARG A 257 -7.76 -9.67 6.27
C ARG A 257 -9.23 -9.36 6.49
N LEU A 258 -9.95 -10.32 7.06
CA LEU A 258 -11.35 -10.19 7.44
C LEU A 258 -11.43 -10.26 8.96
N ILE A 259 -11.70 -9.13 9.61
CA ILE A 259 -11.78 -9.02 11.06
C ILE A 259 -13.24 -8.94 11.49
N VAL A 260 -13.68 -9.80 12.39
CA VAL A 260 -15.05 -9.76 12.92
C VAL A 260 -15.25 -8.43 13.67
N ALA A 261 -16.32 -7.69 13.36
CA ALA A 261 -16.56 -6.37 13.94
C ALA A 261 -16.72 -6.42 15.48
N HIS A 262 -17.42 -7.46 15.96
CA HIS A 262 -17.65 -7.73 17.37
C HIS A 262 -16.37 -8.13 18.14
N SER A 263 -15.76 -9.26 17.78
CA SER A 263 -14.67 -9.85 18.58
C SER A 263 -13.28 -9.27 18.28
N ARG A 264 -13.13 -8.54 17.15
CA ARG A 264 -11.84 -8.06 16.62
C ARG A 264 -10.84 -9.17 16.27
N LEU A 265 -11.30 -10.42 16.19
CA LEU A 265 -10.52 -11.58 15.75
C LEU A 265 -10.58 -11.74 14.23
N GLY A 266 -9.57 -12.36 13.66
CA GLY A 266 -9.47 -12.60 12.22
C GLY A 266 -10.12 -13.91 11.81
N LEU A 267 -10.63 -13.94 10.58
CA LEU A 267 -11.01 -15.17 9.90
C LEU A 267 -9.76 -16.02 9.63
N ASP A 268 -9.79 -17.28 10.08
CA ASP A 268 -8.64 -18.15 10.11
C ASP A 268 -9.01 -19.56 9.60
N SER A 269 -8.13 -20.15 8.80
CA SER A 269 -8.15 -21.59 8.50
C SER A 269 -7.43 -22.37 9.58
N ASP A 270 -8.20 -23.15 10.33
CA ASP A 270 -7.78 -23.79 11.58
C ASP A 270 -6.46 -24.56 11.44
N ASN A 271 -5.59 -24.38 12.46
CA ASN A 271 -4.29 -25.02 12.57
C ASN A 271 -3.39 -24.89 11.32
N TRP A 272 -3.44 -23.74 10.63
CA TRP A 272 -2.73 -23.52 9.36
C TRP A 272 -3.08 -24.57 8.30
N GLY A 273 -4.26 -25.17 8.36
CA GLY A 273 -4.64 -26.23 7.45
C GLY A 273 -4.79 -25.72 6.02
N THR A 274 -4.25 -26.48 5.07
CA THR A 274 -4.47 -26.24 3.64
C THR A 274 -5.34 -27.31 3.00
N ASP A 275 -5.75 -28.36 3.72
CA ASP A 275 -6.48 -29.49 3.15
C ASP A 275 -7.96 -29.17 2.84
N ASP A 276 -8.55 -29.97 1.94
CA ASP A 276 -10.00 -29.93 1.79
C ASP A 276 -10.67 -30.35 3.09
N GLY A 277 -11.58 -29.50 3.56
CA GLY A 277 -12.29 -29.73 4.81
C GLY A 277 -11.66 -29.04 6.01
N THR A 278 -10.51 -28.35 5.86
CA THR A 278 -9.97 -27.48 6.91
C THR A 278 -11.05 -26.52 7.38
N LYS A 279 -11.36 -26.58 8.67
CA LYS A 279 -12.43 -25.81 9.28
C LYS A 279 -12.05 -24.33 9.38
N LEU A 280 -13.06 -23.46 9.29
CA LEU A 280 -12.88 -22.04 9.53
C LEU A 280 -13.25 -21.69 10.96
N ILE A 281 -12.42 -20.85 11.55
CA ILE A 281 -12.54 -20.36 12.93
C ILE A 281 -12.23 -18.87 12.99
N GLN A 282 -12.54 -18.24 14.13
CA GLN A 282 -11.93 -16.95 14.49
C GLN A 282 -10.69 -17.15 15.36
N TRP A 283 -9.66 -16.35 15.14
CA TRP A 283 -8.41 -16.41 15.90
C TRP A 283 -7.74 -15.03 16.04
N PRO A 284 -6.90 -14.78 17.07
CA PRO A 284 -6.10 -13.57 17.12
C PRO A 284 -5.31 -13.37 15.83
N TYR A 285 -5.46 -12.19 15.24
CA TYR A 285 -4.79 -11.88 13.99
C TYR A 285 -3.27 -11.76 14.20
N HIS A 286 -2.50 -12.49 13.39
CA HIS A 286 -1.04 -12.56 13.46
C HIS A 286 -0.38 -12.50 12.08
N SER A 287 -1.10 -12.03 11.06
CA SER A 287 -0.59 -11.82 9.69
C SER A 287 -0.12 -13.10 8.99
N GLY A 288 -0.51 -14.28 9.47
CA GLY A 288 -0.20 -15.55 8.83
C GLY A 288 -1.02 -15.76 7.56
N ASN A 289 -0.48 -16.47 6.58
CA ASN A 289 -1.18 -16.73 5.31
C ASN A 289 -2.52 -17.47 5.50
N ASN A 290 -2.70 -18.20 6.60
CA ASN A 290 -3.94 -18.86 7.00
C ASN A 290 -5.07 -17.86 7.37
N GLN A 291 -4.71 -16.58 7.59
CA GLN A 291 -5.63 -15.48 7.91
C GLN A 291 -5.74 -14.42 6.81
N LEU A 292 -5.06 -14.65 5.68
CA LEU A 292 -5.05 -13.75 4.53
C LEU A 292 -5.87 -14.35 3.40
N TRP A 293 -6.63 -13.49 2.73
CA TRP A 293 -7.65 -13.88 1.77
C TRP A 293 -7.51 -13.05 0.49
N LYS A 294 -7.59 -13.70 -0.67
CA LYS A 294 -7.87 -13.01 -1.93
C LYS A 294 -9.37 -12.95 -2.14
N ILE A 295 -9.86 -11.77 -2.49
CA ILE A 295 -11.26 -11.55 -2.86
C ILE A 295 -11.33 -11.52 -4.39
N GLN A 296 -11.76 -12.63 -5.00
CA GLN A 296 -11.82 -12.78 -6.44
C GLN A 296 -13.25 -12.55 -6.95
N VAL A 297 -13.44 -11.61 -7.87
CA VAL A 297 -14.73 -11.44 -8.57
C VAL A 297 -14.97 -12.63 -9.49
N VAL A 298 -16.20 -13.16 -9.46
CA VAL A 298 -16.60 -14.31 -10.28
C VAL A 298 -16.96 -13.89 -11.70
N ASP A 299 -17.67 -12.77 -11.85
CA ASP A 299 -18.09 -12.18 -13.13
C ASP A 299 -18.09 -10.65 -12.99
N GLU A 300 -17.46 -9.94 -13.93
CA GLU A 300 -17.38 -8.48 -13.92
C GLU A 300 -18.74 -7.80 -14.07
N ASN A 301 -19.76 -8.50 -14.57
CA ASN A 301 -21.14 -8.00 -14.61
C ASN A 301 -21.85 -8.08 -13.25
N THR A 302 -21.33 -8.89 -12.31
CA THR A 302 -21.81 -9.00 -10.93
C THR A 302 -20.62 -8.86 -9.97
N PRO A 303 -20.01 -7.67 -9.88
CA PRO A 303 -18.75 -7.47 -9.17
C PRO A 303 -18.87 -7.64 -7.64
N ASP A 304 -20.09 -7.73 -7.11
CA ASP A 304 -20.41 -8.02 -5.72
C ASP A 304 -20.42 -9.52 -5.39
N ILE A 305 -20.40 -10.41 -6.40
CA ILE A 305 -20.29 -11.86 -6.20
C ILE A 305 -18.82 -12.28 -6.29
N VAL A 306 -18.31 -12.79 -5.17
CA VAL A 306 -16.89 -13.12 -5.00
C VAL A 306 -16.66 -14.54 -4.51
N GLN A 307 -15.44 -15.02 -4.74
CA GLN A 307 -14.83 -16.15 -4.01
C GLN A 307 -13.79 -15.59 -3.03
N LEU A 308 -13.76 -16.17 -1.84
CA LEU A 308 -12.79 -15.83 -0.78
C LEU A 308 -11.76 -16.95 -0.70
N ILE A 309 -10.58 -16.72 -1.28
CA ILE A 309 -9.52 -17.73 -1.44
C ILE A 309 -8.49 -17.55 -0.34
N ASN A 310 -8.19 -18.60 0.39
CA ASN A 310 -7.19 -18.54 1.46
C ASN A 310 -5.77 -18.49 0.86
N VAL A 311 -4.97 -17.49 1.24
CA VAL A 311 -3.63 -17.26 0.69
C VAL A 311 -2.69 -18.42 1.00
N HIS A 312 -2.84 -19.11 2.13
CA HIS A 312 -1.99 -20.24 2.48
C HIS A 312 -2.09 -21.40 1.48
N THR A 313 -3.21 -21.49 0.78
CA THR A 313 -3.47 -22.54 -0.21
C THR A 313 -3.02 -22.19 -1.62
N LEU A 314 -2.36 -21.04 -1.85
CA LEU A 314 -1.84 -20.63 -3.16
C LEU A 314 -0.43 -21.16 -3.45
N THR A 315 -0.07 -22.33 -2.93
CA THR A 315 1.24 -22.97 -3.16
C THR A 315 1.20 -23.86 -4.39
N ASN A 316 2.35 -24.20 -4.99
CA ASN A 316 2.43 -24.90 -6.30
C ASN A 316 1.64 -26.23 -6.39
N SER A 317 1.31 -26.89 -5.28
CA SER A 317 0.55 -28.14 -5.24
C SER A 317 -0.93 -28.00 -4.82
N ASP A 318 -1.29 -26.88 -4.19
CA ASP A 318 -2.67 -26.60 -3.78
C ASP A 318 -3.24 -25.53 -4.72
N ALA A 319 -4.25 -25.89 -5.51
CA ALA A 319 -5.03 -24.90 -6.25
C ALA A 319 -5.85 -24.12 -5.22
N GLY A 320 -5.75 -22.79 -5.23
CA GLY A 320 -6.34 -21.89 -4.21
C GLY A 320 -7.72 -22.34 -3.74
N LYS A 321 -7.79 -22.80 -2.48
CA LYS A 321 -9.01 -23.28 -1.83
C LYS A 321 -9.74 -22.10 -1.21
N MET A 322 -11.05 -22.19 -1.21
CA MET A 322 -11.93 -21.09 -0.87
C MET A 322 -12.94 -21.47 0.20
N ILE A 323 -13.51 -20.46 0.85
CA ILE A 323 -14.59 -20.63 1.81
C ILE A 323 -15.78 -21.27 1.10
N SER A 324 -16.14 -22.47 1.55
CA SER A 324 -17.26 -23.24 1.02
C SER A 324 -18.27 -23.59 2.11
N VAL A 325 -19.53 -23.58 1.72
CA VAL A 325 -20.56 -24.33 2.44
C VAL A 325 -20.34 -25.83 2.14
N PRO A 326 -20.26 -26.70 3.16
CA PRO A 326 -20.20 -28.14 2.95
C PRO A 326 -21.40 -28.65 2.14
N ALA A 327 -21.13 -29.31 1.00
CA ALA A 327 -22.18 -29.65 0.02
C ALA A 327 -23.29 -30.58 0.56
N ASN A 328 -23.00 -31.34 1.62
CA ASN A 328 -23.96 -32.24 2.25
C ASN A 328 -24.84 -31.57 3.31
N ASP A 329 -24.59 -30.30 3.66
CA ASP A 329 -25.38 -29.60 4.67
C ASP A 329 -25.45 -28.09 4.40
N VAL A 330 -26.59 -27.67 3.85
CA VAL A 330 -26.90 -26.26 3.53
C VAL A 330 -27.74 -25.58 4.63
N SER A 331 -27.85 -26.22 5.79
CA SER A 331 -28.64 -25.71 6.92
C SER A 331 -27.94 -24.53 7.61
N ALA A 332 -28.70 -23.72 8.32
CA ALA A 332 -28.15 -22.78 9.28
C ALA A 332 -27.41 -23.54 10.40
N GLY A 333 -26.26 -23.03 10.83
CA GLY A 333 -25.43 -23.62 11.88
C GLY A 333 -24.28 -24.48 11.36
N VAL A 334 -24.22 -24.69 10.05
CA VAL A 334 -23.16 -25.51 9.44
C VAL A 334 -21.84 -24.73 9.43
N GLN A 335 -20.82 -25.31 10.07
CA GLN A 335 -19.46 -24.78 10.04
C GLN A 335 -18.88 -24.85 8.63
N LEU A 336 -18.34 -23.72 8.18
CA LEU A 336 -17.71 -23.59 6.87
C LEU A 336 -16.29 -24.18 6.87
N HIS A 337 -15.79 -24.45 5.67
CA HIS A 337 -14.46 -25.03 5.48
C HIS A 337 -13.76 -24.45 4.23
N LEU A 338 -12.46 -24.71 4.13
CA LEU A 338 -11.73 -24.60 2.87
C LEU A 338 -12.05 -25.81 1.99
N TRP A 339 -12.24 -25.55 0.70
CA TRP A 339 -12.41 -26.61 -0.28
C TRP A 339 -11.89 -26.16 -1.64
N ARG A 340 -11.36 -27.11 -2.43
CA ARG A 340 -11.01 -26.89 -3.84
C ARG A 340 -12.20 -26.36 -4.64
N ASP A 341 -11.94 -25.68 -5.75
CA ASP A 341 -13.00 -25.13 -6.60
C ASP A 341 -13.98 -26.21 -7.07
N LEU A 342 -15.26 -25.99 -6.78
CA LEU A 342 -16.40 -26.81 -7.19
C LEU A 342 -17.17 -26.17 -8.35
N ASN A 343 -16.82 -24.95 -8.76
CA ASN A 343 -17.58 -24.10 -9.66
C ASN A 343 -19.07 -24.01 -9.25
N SER A 344 -19.31 -23.85 -7.94
CA SER A 344 -20.64 -23.94 -7.34
C SER A 344 -21.03 -22.68 -6.58
N ASN A 345 -22.33 -22.40 -6.49
CA ASN A 345 -22.86 -21.31 -5.66
C ASN A 345 -22.58 -21.50 -4.15
N LEU A 346 -22.20 -22.72 -3.73
CA LEU A 346 -21.75 -22.99 -2.36
C LEU A 346 -20.46 -22.24 -2.00
N GLN A 347 -19.68 -21.80 -2.99
CA GLN A 347 -18.41 -21.08 -2.81
C GLN A 347 -18.48 -19.61 -3.25
N LYS A 348 -19.66 -19.15 -3.66
CA LYS A 348 -19.88 -17.77 -4.12
C LYS A 348 -20.57 -16.99 -3.02
N TRP A 349 -20.03 -15.83 -2.72
CA TRP A 349 -20.48 -14.96 -1.64
C TRP A 349 -20.81 -13.59 -2.22
N LYS A 350 -22.05 -13.12 -1.98
CA LYS A 350 -22.42 -11.74 -2.23
C LYS A 350 -21.87 -10.87 -1.11
N MET A 351 -20.98 -9.94 -1.46
CA MET A 351 -20.47 -8.91 -0.56
C MET A 351 -21.47 -7.78 -0.44
N ILE A 352 -21.95 -7.53 0.78
CA ILE A 352 -22.93 -6.48 1.08
C ILE A 352 -22.23 -5.44 1.95
N ARG A 353 -21.96 -4.26 1.37
CA ARG A 353 -21.37 -3.13 2.10
C ARG A 353 -22.38 -2.52 3.07
N LEU A 354 -21.91 -2.14 4.26
CA LEU A 354 -22.72 -1.48 5.30
C LEU A 354 -22.60 0.04 5.29
#